data_AF-A0A841ED15-F1
#
_entry.id   AF-A0A841ED15-F1
#
_cell.length_a   1.000
_cell.length_b   1.000
_cell.length_c   1.000
_cell.angle_alpha   90.00
_cell.angle_beta   90.00
_cell.angle_gamma   90.00
#
_symmetry.space_group_name_H-M   'P 1'
#
loop_
_entity.id
_entity.type
_entity.pdbx_description
1 polymer ?
#
loop_
_entity_poly.entity_id
_entity_poly.type
_entity_poly.pdbx_seq_one_letter_code
_entity_poly.pdbx_strand_id
1 'polypeptide(L)'
;MCRNIRRLHNCEPPATEAEVREAALQYVRKVSGSTRPSAANGAAFDRAVDAVAAATGELLDSLVTSAPPRSRDQDAARAKERAGRRDEDAAAPS
;
A
#
# COMPACT_ATOMS: atom_id res chain seq x y z
N MET A 1 -2.70 -13.91 0.37
CA MET A 1 -3.66 -12.87 0.78
C MET A 1 -3.05 -11.50 0.47
N CYS A 2 -3.62 -10.75 -0.49
CA CYS A 2 -3.11 -9.42 -0.85
C CYS A 2 -3.41 -8.44 0.30
N ARG A 3 -2.40 -7.70 0.77
CA ARG A 3 -2.63 -6.61 1.73
C ARG A 3 -3.16 -5.38 0.98
N ASN A 4 -3.96 -4.56 1.65
CA ASN A 4 -4.49 -3.33 1.08
C ASN A 4 -3.34 -2.35 0.80
N ILE A 5 -3.34 -1.71 -0.38
CA ILE A 5 -2.35 -0.69 -0.74
C ILE A 5 -2.68 0.57 0.05
N ARG A 6 -1.73 1.07 0.85
CA ARG A 6 -1.92 2.27 1.67
C ARG A 6 -1.81 3.53 0.83
N ARG A 7 -2.53 4.59 1.23
CA ARG A 7 -2.39 5.92 0.63
C ARG A 7 -1.10 6.58 1.11
N LEU A 8 -0.18 6.87 0.19
CA LEU A 8 1.14 7.43 0.47
C LEU A 8 1.20 8.97 0.37
N HIS A 9 0.34 9.59 -0.45
CA HIS A 9 0.32 11.05 -0.62
C HIS A 9 -0.12 11.81 0.64
N ASN A 10 0.48 12.96 0.90
CA ASN A 10 0.15 13.89 1.99
C ASN A 10 0.11 13.21 3.37
N CYS A 11 1.14 12.42 3.67
CA CYS A 11 1.32 11.80 4.99
C CYS A 11 2.52 12.41 5.72
N GLU A 12 2.42 12.50 7.04
CA GLU A 12 3.49 12.97 7.92
C GLU A 12 3.93 11.81 8.85
N PRO A 13 5.19 11.37 8.81
CA PRO A 13 6.28 11.78 7.90
C PRO A 13 6.02 11.41 6.42
N PRO A 14 6.71 12.05 5.44
CA PRO A 14 6.59 11.74 4.01
C PRO A 14 6.88 10.28 3.67
N ALA A 15 6.22 9.75 2.63
CA ALA A 15 6.38 8.36 2.19
C ALA A 15 7.83 8.04 1.86
N THR A 16 8.32 6.91 2.37
CA THR A 16 9.68 6.43 2.07
C THR A 16 9.71 5.64 0.77
N GLU A 17 10.86 5.59 0.10
CA GLU A 17 11.05 4.77 -1.11
C GLU A 17 10.68 3.29 -0.88
N ALA A 18 11.00 2.76 0.31
CA ALA A 18 10.63 1.39 0.68
C ALA A 18 9.10 1.19 0.71
N GLU A 19 8.34 2.17 1.21
CA GLU A 19 6.87 2.12 1.22
C GLU A 19 6.27 2.23 -0.18
N VAL A 20 6.87 3.05 -1.04
CA VAL A 20 6.51 3.15 -2.46
C VAL A 20 6.75 1.82 -3.15
N ARG A 21 7.92 1.20 -2.92
CA ARG A 21 8.26 -0.11 -3.49
C ARG A 21 7.35 -1.22 -2.98
N GLU A 22 7.01 -1.23 -1.69
CA GLU A 22 6.03 -2.18 -1.14
C GLU A 22 4.64 -1.99 -1.74
N ALA A 23 4.18 -0.74 -1.94
CA ALA A 23 2.92 -0.47 -2.62
C ALA A 23 2.93 -0.98 -4.07
N ALA A 24 4.02 -0.74 -4.80
CA ALA A 24 4.24 -1.27 -6.16
C ALA A 24 4.21 -2.80 -6.18
N LEU A 25 4.86 -3.47 -5.23
CA LEU A 25 4.83 -4.93 -5.10
C LEU A 25 3.41 -5.46 -4.90
N GLN A 26 2.62 -4.84 -4.03
CA GLN A 26 1.23 -5.25 -3.81
C GLN A 26 0.36 -4.99 -5.06
N TYR A 27 0.58 -3.90 -5.77
CA TYR A 27 -0.08 -3.61 -7.05
C TYR A 27 0.21 -4.69 -8.09
N VAL A 28 1.49 -5.00 -8.33
CA VAL A 28 1.91 -6.02 -9.31
C VAL A 28 1.34 -7.39 -8.94
N ARG A 29 1.35 -7.77 -7.65
CA ARG A 29 0.71 -9.01 -7.18
C ARG A 29 -0.80 -9.03 -7.44
N LYS A 30 -1.48 -7.91 -7.20
CA LYS A 30 -2.93 -7.80 -7.39
C LYS A 30 -3.30 -7.90 -8.87
N VAL A 31 -2.56 -7.24 -9.75
CA VAL A 31 -2.83 -7.21 -11.20
C VAL A 31 -2.43 -8.53 -11.87
N SER A 32 -1.29 -9.10 -11.50
CA SER A 32 -0.83 -10.37 -12.07
C SER A 32 -1.61 -11.60 -11.57
N GLY A 33 -2.39 -11.47 -10.50
CA GLY A 33 -3.07 -12.60 -9.85
C GLY A 33 -2.14 -13.57 -9.12
N SER A 34 -0.83 -13.29 -9.07
CA SER A 34 0.16 -14.13 -8.40
C SER A 34 0.77 -13.43 -7.20
N THR A 35 0.63 -14.01 -6.02
CA THR A 35 1.30 -13.49 -4.81
C THR A 35 2.76 -13.91 -4.73
N ARG A 36 3.13 -14.99 -5.43
CA ARG A 36 4.50 -15.55 -5.47
C ARG A 36 4.84 -15.89 -6.92
N PRO A 37 5.66 -15.07 -7.61
CA PRO A 37 6.06 -15.39 -8.97
C PRO A 37 6.82 -16.73 -9.01
N SER A 38 6.64 -17.47 -10.10
CA SER A 38 7.48 -18.63 -10.41
C SER A 38 8.92 -18.17 -10.68
N ALA A 39 9.89 -19.09 -10.58
CA ALA A 39 11.29 -18.78 -10.89
C ALA A 39 11.46 -18.20 -12.31
N ALA A 40 10.69 -18.70 -13.28
CA ALA A 40 10.70 -18.20 -14.66
C ALA A 40 10.21 -16.74 -14.78
N ASN A 41 9.29 -16.31 -13.92
CA ASN A 41 8.67 -14.99 -13.99
C ASN A 41 9.32 -13.96 -13.06
N GLY A 42 10.27 -14.36 -12.21
CA GLY A 42 10.89 -13.50 -11.19
C GLY A 42 11.42 -12.19 -11.78
N ALA A 43 12.26 -12.28 -12.82
CA ALA A 43 12.85 -11.10 -13.44
C ALA A 43 11.81 -10.15 -14.09
N ALA A 44 10.71 -10.69 -14.63
CA ALA A 44 9.63 -9.86 -15.17
C ALA A 44 8.85 -9.16 -14.03
N PHE A 45 8.66 -9.86 -12.91
CA PHE A 45 8.01 -9.34 -11.72
C PHE A 45 8.82 -8.19 -11.11
N ASP A 46 10.13 -8.40 -10.91
CA ASP A 46 11.02 -7.40 -10.31
C ASP A 46 11.06 -6.12 -11.15
N ARG A 47 11.24 -6.25 -12.47
CA ARG A 47 11.19 -5.10 -13.39
C ARG A 47 9.87 -4.33 -13.32
N ALA A 48 8.74 -5.04 -13.24
CA ALA A 48 7.44 -4.40 -13.13
C ALA A 48 7.29 -3.64 -11.80
N VAL A 49 7.77 -4.23 -10.70
CA VAL A 49 7.76 -3.57 -9.38
C VAL A 49 8.60 -2.31 -9.39
N ASP A 50 9.82 -2.38 -9.92
CA ASP A 50 10.73 -1.24 -9.94
C ASP A 50 10.20 -0.10 -10.84
N ALA A 51 9.63 -0.43 -12.01
CA ALA A 51 9.00 0.57 -12.89
C ALA A 51 7.79 1.26 -12.25
N VAL A 52 6.92 0.50 -11.59
CA VAL A 52 5.76 1.07 -10.88
C VAL A 52 6.22 1.91 -9.68
N ALA A 53 7.26 1.48 -8.96
CA ALA A 53 7.81 2.24 -7.85
C ALA A 53 8.38 3.59 -8.31
N ALA A 54 9.15 3.61 -9.39
CA ALA A 54 9.70 4.84 -9.98
C ALA A 54 8.59 5.81 -10.39
N ALA A 55 7.62 5.35 -11.20
CA ALA A 55 6.50 6.18 -11.64
C ALA A 55 5.64 6.69 -10.46
N THR A 56 5.50 5.88 -9.41
CA THR A 56 4.77 6.29 -8.20
C THR A 56 5.54 7.33 -7.40
N GLY A 57 6.86 7.20 -7.28
CA GLY A 57 7.73 8.20 -6.65
C GLY A 57 7.61 9.56 -7.34
N GLU A 58 7.80 9.58 -8.66
CA GLU A 58 7.65 10.79 -9.48
C GLU A 58 6.25 11.43 -9.32
N LEU A 59 5.19 10.61 -9.32
CA LEU A 59 3.84 11.09 -9.06
C LEU A 59 3.75 11.75 -7.67
N LEU A 60 4.21 11.09 -6.61
CA LEU A 60 4.12 11.61 -5.25
C LEU A 60 4.89 12.91 -5.08
N ASP A 61 6.04 13.06 -5.73
CA ASP A 61 6.85 14.28 -5.70
C ASP A 61 6.18 15.44 -6.47
N SER A 62 5.41 15.12 -7.51
CA SER A 62 4.70 16.12 -8.34
C SER A 62 3.36 16.58 -7.76
N LEU A 63 2.77 15.82 -6.84
CA LEU A 63 1.44 16.11 -6.31
C LEU A 63 1.51 17.27 -5.30
N VAL A 64 0.69 18.29 -5.55
CA VAL A 64 0.51 19.44 -4.66
C VAL A 64 -0.87 19.38 -4.02
N THR A 65 -0.95 19.71 -2.73
CA THR A 65 -2.23 19.78 -2.02
C THR A 65 -2.23 20.90 -0.99
N SER A 66 -3.38 21.53 -0.82
CA SER A 66 -3.66 22.48 0.26
C SER A 66 -4.28 21.82 1.50
N ALA A 67 -4.62 20.52 1.41
CA ALA A 67 -5.19 19.78 2.53
C ALA A 67 -4.15 19.53 3.62
N PRO A 68 -4.53 19.58 4.91
CA PRO A 68 -3.60 19.31 6.01
C PRO A 68 -3.02 17.88 5.89
N PRO A 69 -1.74 17.68 6.24
CA PRO A 69 -1.11 16.36 6.22
C PRO A 69 -1.86 15.35 7.08
N ARG A 70 -1.96 14.12 6.58
CA ARG A 70 -2.51 13.00 7.36
C ARG A 70 -1.44 12.45 8.29
N SER A 71 -1.76 12.34 9.57
CA SER A 71 -0.88 11.67 10.54
C SER A 71 -0.91 10.16 10.34
N ARG A 72 0.27 9.55 10.19
CA ARG A 72 0.41 8.08 10.09
C ARG A 72 -0.09 7.35 11.34
N ASP A 73 0.07 7.94 12.51
CA ASP A 73 -0.39 7.37 13.78
C ASP A 73 -1.92 7.31 13.84
N GLN A 74 -2.58 8.35 13.31
CA GLN A 74 -4.05 8.37 13.21
C GLN A 74 -4.55 7.33 12.21
N ASP A 75 -3.86 7.13 11.08
CA ASP A 75 -4.22 6.08 10.12
C ASP A 75 -4.03 4.67 10.71
N ALA A 76 -2.95 4.45 11.48
CA ALA A 76 -2.73 3.19 12.18
C ALA A 76 -3.78 2.93 13.27
N ALA A 77 -4.16 3.96 14.04
CA ALA A 77 -5.23 3.87 15.02
C ALA A 77 -6.58 3.55 14.38
N ARG A 78 -6.95 4.24 13.30
CA ARG A 78 -8.17 3.96 12.52
C ARG A 78 -8.16 2.54 11.93
N ALA A 79 -7.00 2.04 11.50
CA ALA A 79 -6.88 0.67 11.00
C ALA A 79 -7.10 -0.37 12.11
N LYS A 80 -6.59 -0.11 13.33
CA LYS A 80 -6.82 -0.95 14.51
C LYS A 80 -8.29 -0.95 14.93
N GLU A 81 -8.95 0.22 14.96
CA GLU A 81 -10.38 0.32 15.27
C GLU A 81 -11.23 -0.48 14.27
N ARG A 82 -10.92 -0.37 12.96
CA ARG A 82 -11.59 -1.15 11.91
C ARG A 82 -11.35 -2.65 12.01
N ALA A 83 -10.21 -3.08 12.53
CA ALA A 83 -9.94 -4.49 12.79
C ALA A 83 -10.80 -4.97 13.97
N GLY A 84 -10.76 -4.25 15.09
CA GLY A 84 -11.57 -4.56 16.27
C GLY A 84 -13.07 -4.63 15.96
N ARG A 85 -13.61 -3.69 15.17
CA ARG A 85 -15.02 -3.74 14.74
C ARG A 85 -15.37 -4.99 13.92
N ARG A 86 -14.46 -5.50 13.09
CA ARG A 86 -14.69 -6.75 12.35
C ARG A 86 -14.67 -7.96 13.27
N ASP A 87 -13.77 -7.95 14.25
CA ASP A 87 -13.71 -9.01 15.25
C ASP A 87 -14.98 -9.01 16.12
N GLU A 88 -15.53 -7.82 16.44
CA GLU A 88 -16.79 -7.68 17.18
C GLU A 88 -18.03 -8.04 16.33
N ASP A 89 -18.11 -7.61 15.07
CA ASP A 89 -19.19 -8.02 14.15
C ASP A 89 -19.15 -9.54 13.88
N ALA A 90 -17.97 -10.17 13.89
CA ALA A 90 -17.83 -11.62 13.76
C ALA A 90 -18.18 -12.38 15.05
N ALA A 91 -18.18 -11.71 16.20
CA ALA A 91 -18.50 -12.26 17.51
C ALA A 91 -19.96 -12.01 17.96
N ALA A 92 -20.72 -11.20 17.21
CA ALA A 92 -22.15 -10.99 17.46
C ALA A 92 -22.94 -12.27 17.13
N PRO A 93 -23.68 -12.85 18.09
CA PRO A 93 -24.49 -14.05 17.83
C PRO A 93 -25.72 -13.71 16.98
N SER A 94 -25.98 -14.51 15.94
CA SER A 94 -27.23 -14.53 15.17
C SER A 94 -28.43 -15.00 16.01
#